data_AF-A0A960YNQ7-F1
#
_entry.id   AF-A0A960YNQ7-F1
#
_cell.length_a   1.000
_cell.length_b   1.000
_cell.length_c   1.000
_cell.angle_alpha   90.00
_cell.angle_beta   90.00
_cell.angle_gamma   90.00
#
_symmetry.space_group_name_H-M   'P 1'
#
loop_
_entity.id
_entity.type
_entity.pdbx_description
1 polymer ?
#
loop_
_entity_poly.entity_id
_entity_poly.type
_entity_poly.pdbx_seq_one_letter_code
_entity_poly.pdbx_strand_id
1 'polypeptide(L)'
;KEALEKQEEKLKEKELELQELEQTLKERQGDLKQEQQKLEEARSGLKEARAQLEREAEARETRKQKIQQMAERLGAMPPDDAVAIVRGWSNVDVVDVFVQMEKNAEEAGEQSIVPFLITKLPRERASLITTLMMDAVAERLPSSEQPGDNPEPQQ
;
A
#
# COMPACT_ATOMS: atom_id res chain seq x y z
N LYS A 1 24.55 -11.28 75.74
CA LYS A 1 24.71 -12.38 74.76
C LYS A 1 23.45 -12.52 73.92
N GLU A 2 22.30 -12.72 74.56
CA GLU A 2 20.99 -12.89 73.90
C GLU A 2 20.55 -11.71 72.98
N ALA A 3 20.79 -10.45 73.37
CA ALA A 3 20.48 -9.29 72.53
C ALA A 3 21.34 -9.18 71.25
N LEU A 4 22.51 -9.82 71.26
CA LEU A 4 23.50 -9.79 70.17
C LEU A 4 23.17 -10.88 69.14
N GLU A 5 22.82 -12.09 69.60
CA GLU A 5 22.27 -13.15 68.73
C GLU A 5 20.98 -12.71 68.03
N LYS A 6 20.07 -12.04 68.76
CA LYS A 6 18.82 -11.53 68.18
C LYS A 6 19.04 -10.40 67.15
N GLN A 7 20.17 -9.70 67.22
CA GLN A 7 20.57 -8.73 66.20
C GLN A 7 21.21 -9.42 64.98
N GLU A 8 22.01 -10.47 65.19
CA GLU A 8 22.57 -11.28 64.11
C GLU A 8 21.50 -12.02 63.31
N GLU A 9 20.47 -12.57 63.97
CA GLU A 9 19.34 -13.20 63.27
C GLU A 9 18.58 -12.22 62.40
N LYS A 10 18.29 -11.02 62.91
CA LYS A 10 17.64 -9.95 62.13
C LYS A 10 18.51 -9.45 60.97
N LEU A 11 19.83 -9.45 61.14
CA LEU A 11 20.77 -9.09 60.08
C LEU A 11 20.74 -10.14 58.96
N LYS A 12 20.76 -11.43 59.31
CA LYS A 12 20.66 -12.53 58.34
C LYS A 12 19.33 -12.52 57.58
N GLU A 13 18.23 -12.28 58.29
CA GLU A 13 16.90 -12.19 57.68
C GLU A 13 16.85 -11.04 56.65
N LYS A 14 17.41 -9.87 57.00
CA LYS A 14 17.54 -8.74 56.07
C LYS A 14 18.49 -8.98 54.91
N GLU A 15 19.59 -9.71 55.12
CA GLU A 15 20.51 -10.09 54.04
C GLU A 15 19.82 -11.02 53.03
N LEU A 16 19.01 -11.97 53.50
CA LEU A 16 18.20 -12.85 52.65
C LEU A 16 17.16 -12.05 51.86
N GLU A 17 16.41 -11.15 52.51
CA GLU A 17 15.46 -10.26 51.82
C GLU A 17 16.14 -9.39 50.76
N LEU A 18 17.33 -8.86 51.06
CA LEU A 18 18.15 -8.09 50.11
C LEU A 18 18.56 -8.93 48.91
N GLN A 19 19.00 -10.17 49.12
CA GLN A 19 19.37 -11.09 48.03
C GLN A 19 18.17 -11.43 47.13
N GLU A 20 17.00 -11.68 47.71
CA GLU A 20 15.78 -11.94 46.95
C GLU A 20 15.36 -10.71 46.12
N LEU A 21 15.45 -9.51 46.69
CA LEU A 21 15.20 -8.26 45.99
C LEU A 21 16.20 -8.01 44.85
N GLU A 22 17.49 -8.23 45.09
CA GLU A 22 18.53 -8.11 44.08
C GLU A 22 18.32 -9.08 42.91
N GLN A 23 17.96 -10.33 43.21
CA GLN A 23 17.66 -11.33 42.19
C GLN A 23 16.43 -10.93 41.37
N THR A 24 15.34 -10.51 42.04
CA THR A 24 14.12 -10.03 41.38
C THR A 24 14.40 -8.80 40.50
N LEU A 25 15.21 -7.86 40.98
CA LEU A 25 15.60 -6.68 40.20
C LEU A 25 16.42 -7.06 38.97
N LYS A 26 17.33 -8.03 39.11
CA LYS A 26 18.15 -8.51 37.99
C LYS A 26 17.33 -9.22 36.92
N GLU A 27 16.36 -10.03 37.33
CA GLU A 27 15.40 -10.67 36.41
C GLU A 27 14.58 -9.62 35.66
N ARG A 28 13.97 -8.67 36.38
CA ARG A 28 13.21 -7.57 35.76
C ARG A 28 14.05 -6.70 34.83
N GLN A 29 15.31 -6.43 35.16
CA GLN A 29 16.23 -5.73 34.28
C GLN A 29 16.52 -6.52 33.00
N GLY A 30 16.64 -7.85 33.11
CA GLY A 30 16.77 -8.74 31.96
C GLY A 30 15.55 -8.68 31.04
N ASP A 31 14.36 -8.79 31.61
CA ASP A 31 13.09 -8.75 30.87
C ASP A 31 12.89 -7.39 30.18
N LEU A 32 13.11 -6.29 30.90
CA LEU A 32 13.02 -4.94 30.34
C LEU A 32 14.00 -4.74 29.18
N LYS A 33 15.22 -5.29 29.29
CA LYS A 33 16.21 -5.18 28.21
C LYS A 33 15.78 -5.98 26.99
N GLN A 34 15.23 -7.18 27.17
CA GLN A 34 14.69 -7.98 26.06
C GLN A 34 13.49 -7.30 25.40
N GLU A 35 12.59 -6.72 26.19
CA GLU A 35 11.43 -6.00 25.68
C GLU A 35 11.85 -4.73 24.93
N GLN A 36 12.85 -4.01 25.43
CA GLN A 36 13.42 -2.85 24.75
C GLN A 36 14.04 -3.23 23.41
N GLN A 37 14.77 -4.35 23.33
CA GLN A 37 15.33 -4.86 22.07
C GLN A 37 14.22 -5.21 21.07
N LYS A 38 13.19 -5.95 21.49
CA LYS A 38 12.04 -6.28 20.64
C LYS A 38 11.33 -5.02 20.11
N LEU A 39 11.19 -4.02 20.97
CA LEU A 39 10.53 -2.77 20.62
C LEU A 39 11.37 -1.96 19.63
N GLU A 40 12.69 -1.95 19.78
CA GLU A 40 13.62 -1.32 18.83
C GLU A 40 13.61 -2.03 17.47
N GLU A 41 13.65 -3.36 17.45
CA GLU A 41 13.51 -4.16 16.23
C GLU A 41 12.18 -3.88 15.52
N ALA A 42 11.06 -3.90 16.25
CA ALA A 42 9.74 -3.58 15.70
C ALA A 42 9.67 -2.15 15.14
N ARG A 43 10.27 -1.17 15.83
CA ARG A 43 10.35 0.21 15.34
C ARG A 43 11.17 0.31 14.05
N SER A 44 12.28 -0.41 13.96
CA SER A 44 13.11 -0.42 12.75
C SER A 44 12.35 -1.03 11.56
N GLY A 45 11.70 -2.18 11.75
CA GLY A 45 10.88 -2.82 10.73
C GLY A 45 9.70 -1.94 10.27
N LEU A 46 9.02 -1.26 11.20
CA LEU A 46 7.95 -0.32 10.85
C LEU A 46 8.48 0.88 10.05
N LYS A 47 9.68 1.38 10.36
CA LYS A 47 10.30 2.48 9.62
C LYS A 47 10.64 2.06 8.19
N GLU A 48 11.17 0.86 8.00
CA GLU A 48 11.48 0.31 6.68
C GLU A 48 10.21 0.09 5.85
N ALA A 49 9.18 -0.51 6.45
CA ALA A 49 7.89 -0.71 5.80
C ALA A 49 7.26 0.62 5.37
N ARG A 50 7.30 1.65 6.23
CA ARG A 50 6.82 3.00 5.88
C ARG A 50 7.59 3.60 4.73
N ALA A 51 8.92 3.53 4.76
CA ALA A 51 9.76 4.05 3.68
C ALA A 51 9.49 3.33 2.35
N GLN A 52 9.23 2.03 2.38
CA GLN A 52 8.87 1.25 1.20
C GLN A 52 7.50 1.67 0.65
N LEU A 53 6.50 1.79 1.51
CA LEU A 53 5.16 2.25 1.13
C LEU A 53 5.18 3.67 0.55
N GLU A 54 5.99 4.56 1.12
CA GLU A 54 6.16 5.93 0.62
C GLU A 54 6.76 5.93 -0.79
N ARG A 55 7.85 5.17 -1.02
CA ARG A 55 8.43 5.03 -2.37
C ARG A 55 7.45 4.44 -3.38
N GLU A 56 6.66 3.44 -2.97
CA GLU A 56 5.64 2.85 -3.82
C GLU A 56 4.52 3.84 -4.14
N ALA A 57 4.10 4.64 -3.16
CA ALA A 57 3.12 5.70 -3.36
C ALA A 57 3.64 6.78 -4.32
N GLU A 58 4.88 7.25 -4.13
CA GLU A 58 5.54 8.21 -5.02
C GLU A 58 5.69 7.67 -6.45
N ALA A 59 6.08 6.40 -6.60
CA ALA A 59 6.21 5.77 -7.91
C ALA A 59 4.85 5.64 -8.61
N ARG A 60 3.79 5.27 -7.88
CA ARG A 60 2.42 5.21 -8.40
C ARG A 60 1.93 6.59 -8.84
N GLU A 61 2.16 7.61 -8.02
CA GLU A 61 1.73 8.97 -8.33
C GLU A 61 2.49 9.53 -9.54
N THR A 62 3.82 9.33 -9.61
CA THR A 62 4.63 9.71 -10.77
C THR A 62 4.15 9.01 -12.04
N ARG A 63 3.80 7.71 -11.95
CA ARG A 63 3.25 6.96 -13.08
C ARG A 63 1.91 7.53 -13.52
N LYS A 64 1.00 7.79 -12.58
CA LYS A 64 -0.31 8.39 -12.83
C LYS A 64 -0.18 9.75 -13.53
N GLN A 65 0.71 10.62 -13.07
CA GLN A 65 0.97 11.92 -13.69
C GLN A 65 1.48 11.79 -15.12
N LYS A 66 2.41 10.84 -15.38
CA LYS A 66 2.89 10.58 -16.74
C LYS A 66 1.77 10.10 -17.66
N ILE A 67 0.93 9.17 -17.19
CA ILE A 67 -0.22 8.66 -17.95
C ILE A 67 -1.18 9.80 -18.27
N GLN A 68 -1.50 10.65 -17.29
CA GLN A 68 -2.37 11.81 -17.48
C GLN A 68 -1.83 12.76 -18.55
N GLN A 69 -0.55 13.13 -18.46
CA GLN A 69 0.09 14.01 -19.45
C GLN A 69 0.09 13.40 -20.86
N MET A 70 0.34 12.09 -20.96
CA MET A 70 0.29 11.40 -22.25
C MET A 70 -1.13 11.33 -22.81
N ALA A 71 -2.13 11.07 -21.98
CA ALA A 71 -3.54 11.04 -22.36
C ALA A 71 -3.99 12.42 -22.91
N GLU A 72 -3.66 13.50 -22.21
CA GLU A 72 -3.95 14.86 -22.64
C GLU A 72 -3.26 15.20 -23.97
N ARG A 73 -1.97 14.85 -24.09
CA ARG A 73 -1.20 15.08 -25.31
C ARG A 73 -1.76 14.33 -26.52
N LEU A 74 -2.12 13.05 -26.34
CA LEU A 74 -2.71 12.24 -27.41
C LEU A 74 -4.11 12.72 -27.77
N GLY A 75 -4.90 13.20 -26.80
CA GLY A 75 -6.22 13.77 -27.05
C GLY A 75 -6.17 15.08 -27.85
N ALA A 76 -5.14 15.89 -27.64
CA ALA A 76 -4.97 17.18 -28.33
C ALA A 76 -4.38 17.07 -29.75
N MET A 77 -3.96 15.88 -30.19
CA MET A 77 -3.28 15.70 -31.48
C MET A 77 -4.12 14.94 -32.51
N PRO A 78 -3.79 15.04 -33.81
CA PRO A 78 -4.51 14.31 -34.84
C PRO A 78 -4.46 12.78 -34.62
N PRO A 79 -5.53 12.05 -34.94
CA PRO A 79 -5.60 10.61 -34.69
C PRO A 79 -4.50 9.77 -35.34
N ASP A 80 -4.10 10.11 -36.57
CA ASP A 80 -3.06 9.35 -37.28
C ASP A 80 -1.67 9.55 -36.62
N ASP A 81 -1.40 10.74 -36.07
CA ASP A 81 -0.17 11.02 -35.32
C ASP A 81 -0.17 10.31 -33.95
N ALA A 82 -1.31 10.32 -33.26
CA ALA A 82 -1.49 9.59 -32.00
C ALA A 82 -1.21 8.10 -32.20
N VAL A 83 -1.76 7.50 -33.26
CA VAL A 83 -1.54 6.10 -33.64
C VAL A 83 -0.07 5.82 -33.96
N ALA A 84 0.62 6.75 -34.62
CA ALA A 84 2.05 6.61 -34.92
C ALA A 84 2.90 6.56 -33.64
N ILE A 85 2.58 7.38 -32.63
CA ILE A 85 3.29 7.42 -31.35
C ILE A 85 3.07 6.12 -30.57
N VAL A 86 1.82 5.70 -30.39
CA VAL A 86 1.49 4.51 -29.59
C VAL A 86 1.98 3.22 -30.24
N ARG A 87 2.29 3.23 -31.56
CA ARG A 87 2.82 2.08 -32.28
C ARG A 87 4.10 1.54 -31.63
N GLY A 88 4.96 2.41 -31.11
CA GLY A 88 6.20 2.03 -30.43
C GLY A 88 6.05 1.64 -28.96
N TRP A 89 4.86 1.76 -28.38
CA TRP A 89 4.62 1.50 -26.96
C TRP A 89 4.25 0.04 -26.68
N SER A 90 4.41 -0.37 -25.42
CA SER A 90 3.89 -1.66 -24.96
C SER A 90 2.36 -1.65 -24.94
N ASN A 91 1.72 -2.82 -25.05
CA ASN A 91 0.25 -2.88 -24.98
C ASN A 91 -0.28 -2.40 -23.63
N VAL A 92 0.45 -2.65 -22.53
CA VAL A 92 0.08 -2.23 -21.18
C VAL A 92 0.06 -0.70 -21.07
N ASP A 93 1.09 -0.03 -21.57
CA ASP A 93 1.15 1.44 -21.52
C ASP A 93 0.08 2.09 -22.41
N VAL A 94 -0.22 1.50 -23.56
CA VAL A 94 -1.32 1.98 -24.43
C VAL A 94 -2.66 1.84 -23.73
N VAL A 95 -2.92 0.70 -23.09
CA VAL A 95 -4.16 0.46 -22.34
C VAL A 95 -4.31 1.49 -21.21
N ASP A 96 -3.27 1.70 -20.41
CA ASP A 96 -3.33 2.64 -19.29
C ASP A 96 -3.64 4.07 -19.75
N VAL A 97 -3.02 4.51 -20.85
CA VAL A 97 -3.26 5.83 -21.42
C VAL A 97 -4.64 5.92 -22.06
N PHE A 98 -5.09 4.89 -22.78
CA PHE A 98 -6.41 4.86 -23.41
C PHE A 98 -7.53 4.86 -22.37
N VAL A 99 -7.42 4.08 -21.29
CA VAL A 99 -8.40 4.12 -20.20
C VAL A 99 -8.42 5.50 -19.53
N GLN A 100 -7.25 6.14 -19.35
CA GLN A 100 -7.22 7.51 -18.83
C GLN A 100 -7.84 8.52 -19.79
N MET A 101 -7.66 8.36 -21.10
CA MET A 101 -8.33 9.20 -22.11
C MET A 101 -9.86 9.03 -22.08
N GLU A 102 -10.38 7.80 -21.94
CA GLU A 102 -11.82 7.57 -21.80
C GLU A 102 -12.37 8.25 -20.56
N LYS A 103 -11.67 8.12 -19.43
CA LYS A 103 -12.02 8.80 -18.19
C LYS A 103 -12.03 10.32 -18.33
N ASN A 104 -11.01 10.89 -18.97
CA ASN A 104 -10.93 12.34 -19.20
C ASN A 104 -12.10 12.82 -20.08
N ALA A 105 -12.48 12.06 -21.11
CA ALA A 105 -13.60 12.38 -21.97
C ALA A 105 -14.93 12.30 -21.22
N GLU A 106 -15.13 11.26 -20.39
CA GLU A 106 -16.30 11.11 -19.53
C GLU A 106 -16.43 12.27 -18.53
N GLU A 107 -15.34 12.64 -17.85
CA GLU A 107 -15.31 13.78 -16.92
C GLU A 107 -15.58 15.12 -17.61
N ALA A 108 -15.16 15.28 -18.87
CA ALA A 108 -15.44 16.45 -19.70
C ALA A 108 -16.86 16.45 -20.32
N GLY A 109 -17.58 15.32 -20.25
CA GLY A 109 -18.87 15.14 -20.93
C GLY A 109 -18.74 15.04 -22.46
N GLU A 110 -17.56 14.69 -22.97
CA GLU A 110 -17.25 14.55 -24.39
C GLU A 110 -17.24 13.07 -24.82
N GLN A 111 -17.38 12.81 -26.12
CA GLN A 111 -17.22 11.46 -26.65
C GLN A 111 -15.73 11.09 -26.73
N SER A 112 -15.38 9.90 -26.23
CA SER A 112 -14.02 9.41 -26.34
C SER A 112 -13.62 9.15 -27.80
N ILE A 113 -12.42 9.61 -28.16
CA ILE A 113 -11.79 9.33 -29.46
C ILE A 113 -11.07 7.96 -29.47
N VAL A 114 -10.92 7.31 -28.31
CA VAL A 114 -10.21 6.04 -28.16
C VAL A 114 -10.76 4.92 -29.06
N PRO A 115 -12.10 4.73 -29.19
CA PRO A 115 -12.64 3.73 -30.10
C PRO A 115 -12.16 3.93 -31.54
N PHE A 116 -12.08 5.20 -31.99
CA PHE A 116 -11.55 5.53 -33.32
C PHE A 116 -10.06 5.19 -33.44
N LEU A 117 -9.25 5.54 -32.44
CA LEU A 117 -7.82 5.21 -32.41
C LEU A 117 -7.58 3.69 -32.47
N ILE A 118 -8.39 2.90 -31.77
CA ILE A 118 -8.32 1.43 -31.79
C ILE A 118 -8.56 0.90 -33.21
N THR A 119 -9.50 1.45 -33.97
CA THR A 119 -9.76 1.00 -35.36
C THR A 119 -8.57 1.21 -36.30
N LYS A 120 -7.66 2.14 -35.96
CA LYS A 120 -6.48 2.48 -36.75
C LYS A 120 -5.26 1.61 -36.41
N LEU A 121 -5.33 0.80 -35.36
CA LEU A 121 -4.28 -0.13 -34.98
C LEU A 121 -4.35 -1.43 -35.79
N PRO A 122 -3.25 -2.20 -35.88
CA PRO A 122 -3.29 -3.54 -36.46
C PRO A 122 -4.34 -4.41 -35.75
N ARG A 123 -5.14 -5.16 -36.51
CA ARG A 123 -6.31 -5.90 -36.01
C ARG A 123 -6.02 -6.75 -34.77
N GLU A 124 -4.92 -7.50 -34.79
CA GLU A 124 -4.50 -8.36 -33.68
C GLU A 124 -4.21 -7.54 -32.41
N ARG A 125 -3.52 -6.42 -32.57
CA ARG A 125 -3.18 -5.52 -31.47
C ARG A 125 -4.41 -4.78 -30.94
N ALA A 126 -5.30 -4.37 -31.82
CA ALA A 126 -6.59 -3.77 -31.46
C ALA A 126 -7.40 -4.71 -30.57
N SER A 127 -7.57 -5.98 -30.98
CA SER A 127 -8.29 -6.97 -30.16
C SER A 127 -7.66 -7.18 -28.79
N LEU A 128 -6.33 -7.28 -28.71
CA LEU A 128 -5.62 -7.44 -27.44
C LEU A 128 -5.80 -6.23 -26.52
N ILE A 129 -5.66 -5.02 -27.06
CA ILE A 129 -5.87 -3.78 -26.29
C ILE A 129 -7.30 -3.71 -25.78
N THR A 130 -8.30 -4.02 -26.61
CA THR A 130 -9.70 -4.03 -26.17
C THR A 130 -9.96 -5.01 -25.04
N THR A 131 -9.43 -6.24 -25.11
CA THR A 131 -9.52 -7.21 -24.01
C THR A 131 -8.87 -6.69 -22.73
N LEU A 132 -7.64 -6.19 -22.82
CA LEU A 132 -6.91 -5.65 -21.67
C LEU A 132 -7.60 -4.42 -21.05
N MET A 133 -8.22 -3.57 -21.87
CA MET A 133 -9.01 -2.45 -21.38
C MET A 133 -10.25 -2.94 -20.62
N MET A 134 -10.95 -3.96 -21.11
CA MET A 134 -12.08 -4.56 -20.38
C MET A 134 -11.65 -5.12 -19.03
N ASP A 135 -10.53 -5.84 -18.97
CA ASP A 135 -9.99 -6.39 -17.73
C ASP A 135 -9.59 -5.26 -16.75
N ALA A 136 -8.88 -4.24 -17.24
CA ALA A 136 -8.48 -3.08 -16.44
C ALA A 136 -9.67 -2.27 -15.91
N VAL A 137 -10.77 -2.20 -16.67
CA VAL A 137 -12.02 -1.57 -16.23
C VAL A 137 -12.72 -2.44 -15.18
N ALA A 138 -12.74 -3.76 -15.37
CA ALA A 138 -13.32 -4.70 -14.40
C ALA A 138 -12.60 -4.67 -13.05
N GLU A 139 -11.27 -4.53 -13.04
CA GLU A 139 -10.48 -4.38 -11.80
C GLU A 139 -10.71 -3.04 -11.08
N ARG A 140 -11.15 -2.00 -11.81
CA ARG A 140 -11.39 -0.65 -11.26
C ARG A 140 -12.82 -0.44 -10.80
N LEU A 141 -13.78 -1.22 -11.29
CA LEU A 141 -15.16 -1.19 -10.82
C LEU A 141 -15.20 -1.81 -9.41
N PRO A 142 -15.70 -1.10 -8.38
CA PRO A 142 -16.07 -1.77 -7.14
C PRO A 142 -17.11 -2.83 -7.51
N SER A 143 -16.96 -4.08 -7.05
CA SER A 143 -17.92 -5.15 -7.32
C SER A 143 -19.31 -4.70 -6.86
N SER A 144 -20.08 -4.09 -7.76
CA SER A 144 -21.41 -3.59 -7.52
C SER A 144 -22.38 -4.76 -7.62
N GLU A 145 -22.24 -5.72 -6.70
CA GLU A 145 -23.17 -6.81 -6.44
C GLU A 145 -22.73 -7.51 -5.13
N GLN A 146 -22.85 -6.81 -4.01
CA GLN A 146 -23.25 -7.45 -2.76
C GLN A 146 -24.72 -7.09 -2.51
N PRO A 147 -25.68 -8.01 -2.71
CA PRO A 147 -27.04 -7.78 -2.23
C PRO A 147 -26.97 -7.60 -0.71
N GLY A 148 -27.53 -6.49 -0.24
CA GLY A 148 -27.40 -6.00 1.12
C GLY A 148 -27.79 -7.05 2.16
N ASP A 149 -26.84 -7.34 3.04
CA ASP A 149 -27.10 -7.92 4.34
C ASP A 149 -27.78 -6.84 5.17
N ASN A 150 -29.11 -6.82 5.13
CA ASN A 150 -29.96 -5.89 5.86
C ASN A 150 -30.40 -6.61 7.15
N PRO A 151 -29.76 -6.39 8.32
CA PRO A 151 -30.33 -6.88 9.56
C PRO A 151 -31.55 -6.02 9.87
N GLU A 152 -32.74 -6.61 9.76
CA GLU A 152 -33.99 -6.01 10.23
C GLU A 152 -33.82 -5.51 11.69
N PRO A 153 -34.34 -4.31 12.03
CA PRO A 153 -34.39 -3.88 13.41
C PRO A 153 -35.44 -4.71 14.14
N GLN A 154 -34.99 -5.59 15.04
CA GLN A 154 -35.87 -6.25 16.00
C GLN A 154 -36.52 -5.18 16.88
N GLN A 155 -37.85 -5.07 16.78
CA GLN A 155 -38.70 -4.40 17.77
C GLN A 155 -39.01 -5.35 18.93
#